data_AF-A0A7C3H6M7-F1
#
_entry.id   AF-A0A7C3H6M7-F1
#
_cell.length_a   1.000
_cell.length_b   1.000
_cell.length_c   1.000
_cell.angle_alpha   90.00
_cell.angle_beta   90.00
_cell.angle_gamma   90.00
#
_symmetry.space_group_name_H-M   'P 1'
#
loop_
_entity.id
_entity.type
_entity.pdbx_description
1 polymer ?
#
loop_
_entity_poly.entity_id
_entity_poly.type
_entity_poly.pdbx_seq_one_letter_code
_entity_poly.pdbx_strand_id
1 'polypeptide(L)'
;MKYVRLVRLLLKQNFLRELNFRGNFFLAVGTNALWFLIAIIFFGAIYLQSPSIGGWSMDETLMLLSVSEIVHLLYKGLLGKGVSRIPDLVRTGRLDHLLLKPVDSQFLVSFYRVDYYSLISLIFPLALFFRSLERL
;
A
#
# COMPACT_ATOMS: atom_id res chain seq x y z
N MET A 1 -2.04 16.08 21.94
CA MET A 1 -3.48 16.06 21.57
C MET A 1 -3.82 16.80 20.27
N LYS A 2 -3.20 17.94 19.92
CA LYS A 2 -3.47 18.68 18.65
C LYS A 2 -3.17 17.86 17.38
N TYR A 3 -2.03 17.15 17.32
CA TYR A 3 -1.64 16.35 16.16
C TYR A 3 -2.62 15.20 15.85
N VAL A 4 -3.09 14.48 16.87
CA VAL A 4 -4.06 13.38 16.71
C VAL A 4 -5.40 13.87 16.13
N ARG A 5 -5.86 15.06 16.55
CA ARG A 5 -7.10 15.65 16.02
C ARG A 5 -6.93 16.08 14.55
N LEU A 6 -5.74 16.58 14.18
CA LEU A 6 -5.40 16.94 12.81
C LEU A 6 -5.40 15.70 11.89
N VAL A 7 -4.76 14.61 12.32
CA VAL A 7 -4.72 13.33 11.60
C VAL A 7 -6.12 12.77 11.40
N ARG A 8 -6.97 12.75 12.44
CA ARG A 8 -8.35 12.29 12.30
C ARG A 8 -9.14 13.11 11.28
N LEU A 9 -8.92 14.42 11.23
CA LEU A 9 -9.61 15.30 10.28
C LEU A 9 -9.16 15.04 8.84
N LEU A 10 -7.85 14.86 8.62
CA LEU A 10 -7.27 14.49 7.34
C LEU A 10 -7.75 13.11 6.87
N LEU A 11 -7.74 12.11 7.77
CA LEU A 11 -8.28 10.78 7.48
C LEU A 11 -9.76 10.85 7.09
N LYS A 12 -10.59 11.56 7.86
CA LYS A 12 -12.01 11.72 7.54
C LYS A 12 -12.24 12.38 6.18
N GLN A 13 -11.46 13.40 5.84
CA GLN A 13 -11.55 14.05 4.52
C GLN A 13 -11.11 13.13 3.37
N ASN A 14 -10.00 12.40 3.54
CA ASN A 14 -9.51 11.46 2.54
C ASN A 14 -10.53 10.33 2.31
N PHE A 15 -11.10 9.79 3.39
CA PHE A 15 -12.12 8.74 3.32
C PHE A 15 -13.40 9.19 2.60
N LEU A 16 -13.94 10.37 2.97
CA LEU A 16 -15.13 10.92 2.31
C LEU A 16 -14.91 11.19 0.82
N ARG A 17 -13.70 11.60 0.44
CA ARG A 17 -13.34 11.85 -0.96
C ARG A 17 -13.23 10.56 -1.77
N GLU A 18 -12.66 9.50 -1.19
CA GLU A 18 -12.60 8.20 -1.86
C GLU A 18 -13.99 7.57 -2.04
N LEU A 19 -14.88 7.73 -1.06
CA LEU A 19 -16.27 7.29 -1.16
C LEU A 19 -17.10 8.07 -2.21
N ASN A 20 -16.68 9.28 -2.60
CA ASN A 20 -17.31 10.02 -3.70
C ASN A 20 -17.00 9.41 -5.07
N PHE A 21 -15.86 8.74 -5.24
CA PHE A 21 -15.45 8.08 -6.49
C PHE A 21 -15.39 6.57 -6.31
N ARG A 22 -16.52 5.97 -5.93
CA ARG A 22 -16.66 4.51 -5.69
C ARG A 22 -16.14 3.66 -6.84
N GLY A 23 -16.35 4.09 -8.09
CA GLY A 23 -15.83 3.41 -9.28
C GLY A 23 -14.29 3.31 -9.28
N ASN A 24 -13.60 4.42 -9.03
CA ASN A 24 -12.14 4.43 -8.92
C ASN A 24 -11.66 3.55 -7.77
N PHE A 25 -12.37 3.56 -6.65
CA PHE A 25 -12.04 2.71 -5.50
C PHE A 25 -12.08 1.22 -5.87
N PHE A 26 -13.18 0.72 -6.42
CA PHE A 26 -13.31 -0.70 -6.78
C PHE A 26 -12.34 -1.11 -7.90
N LEU A 27 -12.15 -0.25 -8.90
CA LEU A 27 -11.17 -0.50 -9.97
C LEU A 27 -9.75 -0.61 -9.42
N ALA A 28 -9.39 0.24 -8.47
CA ALA A 28 -8.05 0.24 -7.89
C ALA A 28 -7.81 -0.99 -7.00
N VAL A 29 -8.80 -1.39 -6.18
CA VAL A 29 -8.74 -2.66 -5.43
C VAL A 29 -8.63 -3.85 -6.37
N GLY A 30 -9.47 -3.91 -7.41
CA GLY A 30 -9.45 -4.99 -8.41
C GLY A 30 -8.12 -5.06 -9.15
N THR A 31 -7.52 -3.91 -9.49
CA THR A 31 -6.21 -3.84 -10.14
C THR A 31 -5.11 -4.40 -9.24
N ASN A 32 -5.06 -4.02 -7.95
CA ASN A 32 -4.10 -4.58 -7.01
C ASN A 32 -4.30 -6.09 -6.84
N ALA A 33 -5.55 -6.55 -6.72
CA ALA A 33 -5.86 -7.97 -6.61
C ALA A 33 -5.41 -8.78 -7.83
N LEU A 34 -5.62 -8.24 -9.04
CA LEU A 34 -5.17 -8.87 -10.29
C LEU A 34 -3.64 -8.93 -10.36
N TRP A 35 -2.93 -7.86 -10.01
CA TRP A 35 -1.47 -7.87 -9.94
C TRP A 35 -0.95 -8.95 -8.99
N PHE A 36 -1.55 -9.05 -7.80
CA PHE A 36 -1.18 -10.08 -6.83
C PHE A 36 -1.50 -11.50 -7.33
N LEU A 37 -2.65 -11.70 -7.96
CA LEU A 37 -3.04 -12.97 -8.57
C LEU A 37 -2.05 -13.40 -9.67
N ILE A 38 -1.65 -12.47 -10.54
CA ILE A 38 -0.66 -12.72 -11.59
C ILE A 38 0.66 -13.18 -10.95
N ALA A 39 1.10 -12.55 -9.87
CA ALA A 39 2.32 -12.96 -9.17
C ALA A 39 2.22 -14.38 -8.58
N ILE A 40 1.07 -14.74 -7.97
CA ILE A 40 0.84 -16.10 -7.46
C ILE A 40 0.87 -17.12 -8.61
N ILE A 41 0.19 -16.83 -9.72
CA ILE A 41 0.16 -17.72 -10.89
C ILE A 41 1.56 -17.88 -11.47
N PHE A 42 2.34 -16.80 -11.55
CA PHE A 42 3.70 -16.83 -12.05
C PHE A 42 4.59 -17.76 -11.22
N PHE A 43 4.62 -17.61 -9.89
CA PHE A 43 5.40 -18.49 -9.03
C PHE A 43 4.85 -19.93 -9.04
N GLY A 44 3.52 -20.11 -9.04
CA GLY A 44 2.90 -21.43 -9.19
C GLY A 44 3.29 -22.14 -10.48
N ALA A 45 3.36 -21.41 -11.60
CA ALA A 45 3.79 -21.96 -12.88
C ALA A 45 5.25 -22.41 -12.87
N ILE A 46 6.14 -21.70 -12.15
CA ILE A 46 7.54 -22.11 -12.01
C ILE A 46 7.65 -23.39 -11.19
N TYR A 47 6.94 -23.49 -10.07
CA TYR A 47 6.98 -24.65 -9.18
C TYR A 47 6.34 -25.91 -9.77
N LEU A 48 5.57 -25.81 -10.85
CA LEU A 48 5.12 -26.98 -11.62
C LEU A 48 6.29 -27.72 -12.31
N GLN A 49 7.35 -27.00 -12.67
CA GLN A 49 8.49 -27.56 -13.39
C GLN A 49 9.73 -27.73 -12.51
N SER A 50 9.85 -26.96 -11.42
CA SER A 50 10.96 -27.03 -10.47
C SER A 50 10.45 -27.30 -9.05
N PRO A 51 10.75 -28.48 -8.45
CA PRO A 51 10.23 -28.82 -7.12
C PRO A 51 10.82 -27.96 -5.99
N SER A 52 11.97 -27.31 -6.21
CA SER A 52 12.52 -26.30 -5.32
C SER A 52 13.28 -25.24 -6.12
N ILE A 53 13.35 -24.01 -5.62
CA ILE A 53 14.18 -22.95 -6.19
C ILE A 53 15.13 -22.49 -5.10
N GLY A 54 16.43 -22.75 -5.28
CA GLY A 54 17.44 -22.36 -4.28
C GLY A 54 17.23 -22.99 -2.89
N GLY A 55 16.58 -24.16 -2.82
CA GLY A 55 16.24 -24.84 -1.56
C GLY A 55 14.92 -24.40 -0.93
N TRP A 56 14.24 -23.39 -1.49
CA TRP A 56 12.95 -22.93 -1.01
C TRP A 56 11.82 -23.78 -1.59
N SER A 57 10.86 -24.10 -0.74
CA SER A 57 9.60 -24.73 -1.14
C SER A 57 8.63 -23.68 -1.71
N MET A 58 7.58 -24.18 -2.38
CA MET A 58 6.52 -23.32 -2.91
C MET A 58 5.87 -22.47 -1.81
N ASP A 59 5.57 -23.07 -0.66
CA ASP A 59 4.92 -22.37 0.45
C ASP A 59 5.82 -21.28 1.04
N GLU A 60 7.12 -21.52 1.22
CA GLU A 60 8.07 -20.50 1.68
C GLU A 60 8.19 -19.31 0.71
N THR A 61 8.12 -19.59 -0.60
CA THR A 61 8.15 -18.53 -1.63
C THR A 61 6.87 -17.71 -1.64
N LEU A 62 5.71 -18.36 -1.46
CA LEU A 62 4.43 -17.67 -1.33
C LEU A 62 4.35 -16.83 -0.05
N MET A 63 4.98 -17.27 1.04
CA MET A 63 5.14 -16.47 2.26
C MET A 63 5.92 -15.19 1.96
N LEU A 64 7.09 -15.33 1.31
CA LEU A 64 7.94 -14.21 0.94
C LEU A 64 7.20 -13.22 0.02
N LEU A 65 6.50 -13.74 -0.99
CA LEU A 65 5.66 -12.95 -1.88
C LEU A 65 4.62 -12.15 -1.10
N SER A 66 3.92 -12.80 -0.16
CA SER A 66 2.90 -12.16 0.68
C SER A 66 3.48 -11.02 1.53
N VAL A 67 4.62 -11.25 2.17
CA VAL A 67 5.29 -10.22 3.00
C VAL A 67 5.74 -9.05 2.15
N SER A 68 6.33 -9.31 0.98
CA SER A 68 6.76 -8.24 0.07
C SER A 68 5.58 -7.36 -0.38
N GLU A 69 4.44 -7.98 -0.70
CA GLU A 69 3.24 -7.26 -1.11
C GLU A 69 2.61 -6.47 0.05
N ILE A 70 2.61 -7.01 1.28
CA ILE A 70 2.18 -6.28 2.48
C ILE A 70 3.01 -5.02 2.67
N VAL A 71 4.34 -5.13 2.59
CA VAL A 71 5.24 -3.97 2.72
C VAL A 71 5.00 -2.95 1.60
N HIS A 72 4.82 -3.43 0.37
CA HIS A 72 4.53 -2.57 -0.78
C HIS A 72 3.21 -1.80 -0.60
N LEU A 73 2.13 -2.49 -0.23
CA LEU A 73 0.81 -1.89 -0.04
C LEU A 73 0.75 -0.96 1.19
N LEU A 74 1.49 -1.27 2.26
CA LEU A 74 1.65 -0.36 3.39
C LEU A 74 2.37 0.92 2.98
N TYR A 75 3.48 0.80 2.23
CA TYR A 75 4.19 1.96 1.69
C TYR A 75 3.27 2.78 0.78
N LYS A 76 2.60 2.14 -0.18
CA LYS A 76 1.69 2.80 -1.14
C LYS A 76 0.50 3.46 -0.43
N GLY A 77 -0.09 2.77 0.53
CA GLY A 77 -1.25 3.19 1.32
C GLY A 77 -0.97 4.37 2.24
N LEU A 78 0.18 4.36 2.91
CA LEU A 78 0.52 5.37 3.91
C LEU A 78 1.39 6.50 3.36
N LEU A 79 2.39 6.19 2.55
CA LEU A 79 3.46 7.14 2.16
C LEU A 79 3.43 7.48 0.67
N GLY A 80 2.94 6.58 -0.19
CA GLY A 80 3.08 6.67 -1.64
C GLY A 80 2.60 7.99 -2.22
N LYS A 81 1.41 8.45 -1.86
CA LYS A 81 0.84 9.74 -2.35
C LYS A 81 1.49 10.96 -1.70
N GLY A 82 2.03 10.83 -0.50
CA GLY A 82 2.76 11.89 0.17
C GLY A 82 4.08 12.18 -0.54
N VAL A 83 4.87 11.13 -0.74
CA VAL A 83 6.20 11.19 -1.36
C VAL A 83 6.12 11.60 -2.83
N SER A 84 5.18 11.03 -3.60
CA SER A 84 5.04 11.34 -5.03
C SER A 84 4.65 12.79 -5.32
N ARG A 85 4.12 13.51 -4.32
CA ARG A 85 3.73 14.92 -4.44
C ARG A 85 4.88 15.89 -4.19
N ILE A 86 5.98 15.45 -3.59
CA ILE A 86 7.12 16.31 -3.26
C ILE A 86 7.68 17.02 -4.50
N PRO A 87 7.93 16.34 -5.64
CA PRO A 87 8.46 17.00 -6.83
C PRO A 87 7.54 18.11 -7.36
N ASP A 88 6.22 17.91 -7.31
CA ASP A 88 5.25 18.91 -7.73
C ASP A 88 5.24 20.14 -6.80
N LEU A 89 5.42 19.93 -5.49
CA LEU A 89 5.52 21.00 -4.51
C LEU A 89 6.80 21.83 -4.72
N VAL A 90 7.91 21.17 -5.07
CA VAL A 90 9.17 21.83 -5.46
C VAL A 90 8.95 22.66 -6.73
N ARG A 91 8.42 22.04 -7.79
CA ARG A 91 8.22 22.70 -9.09
C ARG A 91 7.31 23.93 -9.01
N THR A 92 6.33 23.92 -8.11
CA THR A 92 5.36 25.01 -7.95
C THR A 92 5.74 26.06 -6.89
N GLY A 93 6.89 25.92 -6.23
CA GLY A 93 7.31 26.80 -5.13
C GLY A 93 6.41 26.72 -3.89
N ARG A 94 5.53 25.71 -3.81
CA ARG A 94 4.58 25.53 -2.70
C ARG A 94 5.18 24.76 -1.53
N LEU A 95 6.40 24.23 -1.69
CA LEU A 95 7.13 23.56 -0.62
C LEU A 95 7.39 24.51 0.55
N ASP A 96 7.81 25.74 0.27
CA ASP A 96 8.12 26.75 1.31
C ASP A 96 6.89 27.08 2.15
N HIS A 97 5.72 27.19 1.53
CA HIS A 97 4.44 27.35 2.23
C HIS A 97 4.07 26.15 3.11
N LEU A 98 4.53 24.95 2.76
CA LEU A 98 4.31 23.76 3.57
C LEU A 98 5.24 23.74 4.79
N LEU A 99 6.48 24.19 4.64
CA LEU A 99 7.48 24.30 5.71
C LEU A 99 7.13 25.39 6.74
N LEU A 100 6.44 26.46 6.32
CA LEU A 100 5.96 27.53 7.20
C LEU A 100 4.78 27.11 8.11
N LYS A 101 4.19 25.93 7.92
CA LYS A 101 3.10 25.46 8.78
C LYS A 101 3.66 25.02 10.14
N PRO A 102 2.99 25.35 11.27
CA PRO A 102 3.44 24.99 12.62
C PRO A 102 3.14 23.52 12.96
N VAL A 103 3.53 22.61 12.07
CA VAL A 103 3.36 21.16 12.15
C VAL A 103 4.54 20.53 11.41
N ASP A 104 5.10 19.46 11.97
CA ASP A 104 6.19 18.71 11.33
C ASP A 104 5.86 18.38 9.87
N SER A 105 6.73 18.86 8.96
CA SER A 105 6.52 18.77 7.53
C SER A 105 6.60 17.34 7.01
N GLN A 106 7.44 16.50 7.62
CA GLN A 106 7.57 15.09 7.28
C GLN A 106 6.30 14.33 7.66
N PHE A 107 5.79 14.58 8.87
CA PHE A 107 4.51 14.02 9.31
C PHE A 107 3.33 14.48 8.43
N LEU A 108 3.32 15.76 8.07
CA LEU A 108 2.29 16.33 7.21
C LEU A 108 2.31 15.73 5.81
N VAL A 109 3.48 15.55 5.21
CA VAL A 109 3.63 14.98 3.86
C VAL A 109 3.26 13.50 3.84
N SER A 110 3.76 12.72 4.81
CA SER A 110 3.45 11.29 4.93
C SER A 110 1.96 11.04 5.11
N PHE A 111 1.30 11.67 6.08
CA PHE A 111 -0.12 11.42 6.37
C PHE A 111 -1.09 12.35 5.64
N TYR A 112 -0.60 13.16 4.68
CA TYR A 112 -1.44 14.10 3.92
C TYR A 112 -2.58 13.37 3.20
N ARG A 113 -2.26 12.21 2.60
CA ARG A 113 -3.19 11.38 1.83
C ARG A 113 -2.91 9.91 2.08
N VAL A 114 -3.71 9.35 2.96
CA VAL A 114 -3.84 7.90 3.09
C VAL A 114 -4.73 7.40 1.95
N ASP A 115 -4.23 6.38 1.27
CA ASP A 115 -4.88 5.72 0.15
C ASP A 115 -5.59 4.46 0.67
N TYR A 116 -6.93 4.52 0.81
CA TYR A 116 -7.66 3.44 1.48
C TYR A 116 -7.83 2.21 0.62
N TYR A 117 -7.86 2.33 -0.72
CA TYR A 117 -7.95 1.13 -1.56
C TYR A 117 -6.68 0.27 -1.43
N SER A 118 -5.50 0.88 -1.29
CA SER A 118 -4.24 0.14 -1.07
C SER A 118 -4.26 -0.56 0.29
N LEU A 119 -4.77 0.11 1.34
CA LEU A 119 -4.94 -0.51 2.66
C LEU A 119 -5.98 -1.63 2.66
N ILE A 120 -7.09 -1.48 1.97
CA ILE A 120 -8.12 -2.53 1.85
C ILE A 120 -7.59 -3.71 1.02
N SER A 121 -6.72 -3.44 0.04
CA SER A 121 -6.06 -4.49 -0.73
C SER A 121 -5.11 -5.36 0.11
N LEU A 122 -4.70 -4.92 1.31
CA LEU A 122 -3.87 -5.74 2.22
C LEU A 122 -4.55 -7.05 2.64
N ILE A 123 -5.88 -7.14 2.54
CA ILE A 123 -6.62 -8.36 2.87
C ILE A 123 -6.14 -9.55 2.03
N PHE A 124 -5.79 -9.35 0.75
CA PHE A 124 -5.35 -10.43 -0.14
C PHE A 124 -4.01 -11.05 0.27
N PRO A 125 -2.91 -10.28 0.40
CA PRO A 125 -1.64 -10.86 0.82
C PRO A 125 -1.63 -11.27 2.30
N LEU A 126 -2.42 -10.64 3.18
CA LEU A 126 -2.58 -11.14 4.55
C LEU A 126 -3.24 -12.52 4.56
N ALA A 127 -4.29 -12.74 3.78
CA ALA A 127 -4.92 -14.04 3.67
C ALA A 127 -3.95 -15.11 3.15
N LEU A 128 -3.12 -14.78 2.15
CA LEU A 128 -2.11 -15.70 1.64
C LEU A 128 -1.01 -15.97 2.68
N PHE A 129 -0.57 -14.95 3.41
CA PHE A 129 0.43 -15.06 4.46
C PHE A 129 -0.02 -16.04 5.56
N PHE A 130 -1.24 -15.88 6.09
CA PHE A 130 -1.77 -16.78 7.11
C PHE A 130 -1.91 -18.21 6.60
N ARG A 131 -2.41 -18.38 5.37
CA ARG A 131 -2.55 -19.71 4.75
C ARG A 131 -1.19 -20.39 4.54
N SER A 132 -0.18 -19.63 4.16
CA SER A 132 1.19 -20.13 3.96
C SER A 132 1.85 -20.48 5.30
N LEU A 133 1.58 -19.71 6.36
CA LEU A 133 2.05 -19.98 7.71
C LEU A 133 1.53 -21.32 8.27
N GLU A 134 0.27 -21.67 7.98
CA GLU A 134 -0.33 -22.95 8.42
C GLU A 134 0.26 -24.18 7.71
N ARG A 135 1.03 -23.99 6.64
CA ARG A 135 1.55 -25.07 5.78
C ARG A 135 3.05 -25.29 5.88
N LEU A 136 3.75 -24.42 6.61
CA LEU A 136 5.16 -24.55 6.98
C LEU A 136 5.32 -25.58 8.10
#